data_AF-A0A376DUL4-F1
#
_entry.id   AF-A0A376DUL4-F1
#
_cell.length_a   1.000
_cell.length_b   1.000
_cell.length_c   1.000
_cell.angle_alpha   90.00
_cell.angle_beta   90.00
_cell.angle_gamma   90.00
#
_symmetry.space_group_name_H-M   'P 1'
#
loop_
_entity.id
_entity.type
_entity.pdbx_description
1 polymer ?
#
loop_
_entity_poly.entity_id
_entity_poly.type
_entity_poly.pdbx_seq_one_letter_code
_entity_poly.pdbx_strand_id
1 'polypeptide(L)'
;MKEENAVTHEMILELYGDYILNHSERPKNIYLFAKDNGFDEKDFYHYFSNFDQIEKEMLDHLFRKSLDLTAEISESGEISAKERLLNTYFIFFENLTMNRSLVLMLLGKEKIQGIKVLQNLRETHRQFMKNS
;
A
#
# COMPACT_ATOMS: atom_id res chain seq x y z
N MET A 1 21.49 25.14 2.46
CA MET A 1 20.51 24.50 3.35
C MET A 1 20.25 23.12 2.78
N LYS A 2 20.47 22.04 3.55
CA LYS A 2 19.91 20.74 3.19
C LYS A 2 18.42 20.86 3.43
N GLU A 3 17.60 20.61 2.42
CA GLU A 3 16.17 20.45 2.63
C GLU A 3 16.01 19.35 3.70
N GLU A 4 15.40 19.70 4.83
CA GLU A 4 14.84 18.68 5.72
C GLU A 4 13.79 17.96 4.87
N ASN A 5 14.09 16.73 4.44
CA ASN A 5 13.13 15.92 3.71
C ASN A 5 11.88 15.80 4.56
N ALA A 6 10.82 16.51 4.18
CA ALA A 6 9.56 16.48 4.89
C ALA A 6 9.04 15.05 4.87
N VAL A 7 8.66 14.55 6.05
CA VAL A 7 8.03 13.23 6.20
C VAL A 7 6.73 13.25 5.42
N THR A 8 6.55 12.28 4.51
CA THR A 8 5.31 12.12 3.74
C THR A 8 4.59 10.82 4.12
N HIS A 9 3.31 10.75 3.74
CA HIS A 9 2.51 9.54 3.85
C HIS A 9 3.17 8.36 3.12
N GLU A 10 3.57 8.52 1.85
CA GLU A 10 4.22 7.45 1.11
C GLU A 10 5.55 7.03 1.72
N MET A 11 6.34 7.98 2.25
CA MET A 11 7.62 7.66 2.88
C MET A 11 7.43 6.73 4.09
N ILE A 12 6.46 7.02 4.96
CA ILE A 12 6.18 6.15 6.12
C ILE A 12 5.71 4.76 5.66
N LEU A 13 4.91 4.71 4.60
CA LEU A 13 4.42 3.46 4.01
C LEU A 13 5.58 2.59 3.49
N GLU A 14 6.51 3.19 2.76
CA GLU A 14 7.71 2.55 2.21
C GLU A 14 8.65 2.06 3.32
N LEU A 15 8.97 2.93 4.29
CA LEU A 15 9.82 2.58 5.43
C LEU A 15 9.24 1.44 6.26
N TYR A 16 7.91 1.39 6.42
CA TYR A 16 7.26 0.27 7.09
C TYR A 16 7.40 -1.02 6.28
N GLY A 17 7.17 -0.96 4.97
CA GLY A 17 7.37 -2.10 4.07
C GLY A 17 8.78 -2.68 4.16
N ASP A 18 9.79 -1.80 4.09
CA ASP A 18 11.20 -2.16 4.24
C ASP A 18 11.49 -2.75 5.62
N TYR A 19 10.92 -2.20 6.68
CA TYR A 19 11.08 -2.75 8.03
C TYR A 19 10.57 -4.19 8.10
N ILE A 20 9.34 -4.43 7.63
CA ILE A 20 8.72 -5.76 7.62
C ILE A 20 9.59 -6.74 6.83
N LEU A 21 10.05 -6.36 5.64
CA LEU A 21 10.88 -7.22 4.78
C LEU A 21 12.21 -7.60 5.46
N ASN A 22 12.85 -6.67 6.18
CA ASN A 22 14.14 -6.88 6.80
C ASN A 22 14.07 -7.63 8.14
N HIS A 23 12.99 -7.43 8.92
CA HIS A 23 12.90 -7.95 10.28
C HIS A 23 11.98 -9.16 10.42
N SER A 24 11.16 -9.44 9.41
CA SER A 24 10.13 -10.48 9.46
C SER A 24 9.06 -10.28 10.54
N GLU A 25 8.99 -9.09 11.14
CA GLU A 25 8.06 -8.73 12.22
C GLU A 25 7.72 -7.23 12.19
N ARG A 26 6.65 -6.85 12.89
CA ARG A 26 6.28 -5.43 13.05
C ARG A 26 7.31 -4.68 13.90
N PRO A 27 7.49 -3.36 13.71
CA PRO A 27 8.24 -2.56 14.65
C PRO A 27 7.65 -2.65 16.05
N LYS A 28 8.52 -2.63 17.07
CA LYS A 28 8.12 -2.83 18.46
C LYS A 28 7.12 -1.77 18.95
N ASN A 29 7.31 -0.53 18.51
CA ASN A 29 6.42 0.60 18.77
C ASN A 29 6.76 1.74 17.80
N ILE A 30 5.86 2.72 17.75
CA ILE A 30 5.94 3.87 16.84
C ILE A 30 7.13 4.76 17.19
N TYR A 31 7.41 4.98 18.48
CA TYR A 31 8.57 5.75 18.94
C TYR A 31 9.90 5.22 18.37
N LEU A 32 10.17 3.92 18.50
CA LEU A 32 11.38 3.29 17.98
C LEU A 32 11.38 3.34 16.45
N PHE A 33 10.26 3.03 15.81
CA PHE A 33 10.15 3.10 14.36
C PHE A 33 10.47 4.51 13.81
N ALA A 34 9.93 5.56 14.41
CA ALA A 34 10.19 6.94 14.01
C ALA A 34 11.66 7.31 14.23
N LYS A 35 12.21 6.97 15.42
CA LYS A 35 13.60 7.22 15.77
C LYS A 35 14.59 6.52 14.83
N ASP A 36 14.35 5.24 14.52
CA ASP A 36 15.23 4.44 13.67
C ASP A 36 15.22 4.93 12.21
N ASN A 37 14.14 5.59 11.79
CA ASN A 37 13.98 6.18 10.46
C ASN A 37 14.22 7.70 10.41
N GLY A 38 14.64 8.31 11.51
CA GLY A 38 15.07 9.71 11.55
C GLY A 38 13.94 10.75 11.45
N PHE A 39 12.73 10.44 11.93
CA PHE A 39 11.62 11.39 11.99
C PHE A 39 10.93 11.43 13.37
N ASP A 40 10.10 12.45 13.63
CA ASP A 40 9.43 12.58 14.92
C ASP A 40 8.17 11.69 14.98
N GLU A 41 7.90 11.08 16.14
CA GLU A 41 6.70 10.26 16.35
C GLU A 41 5.38 11.01 16.02
N LYS A 42 5.36 12.34 16.19
CA LYS A 42 4.21 13.18 15.81
C LYS A 42 3.93 13.15 14.30
N ASP A 43 4.97 12.99 13.47
CA ASP A 43 4.85 12.95 12.02
C ASP A 43 4.21 11.62 11.59
N PHE A 44 4.48 10.53 12.32
CA PHE A 44 3.73 9.28 12.16
C PHE A 44 2.23 9.52 12.38
N TYR A 45 1.88 10.08 13.55
CA TYR A 45 0.49 10.30 13.94
C TYR A 45 -0.25 11.32 13.09
N HIS A 46 0.46 12.14 12.32
CA HIS A 46 -0.16 13.01 11.31
C HIS A 46 -0.84 12.20 10.20
N TYR A 47 -0.28 11.05 9.82
CA TYR A 47 -0.77 10.21 8.73
C TYR A 47 -1.45 8.92 9.20
N PHE A 48 -0.92 8.29 10.27
CA PHE A 48 -1.33 6.97 10.72
C PHE A 48 -1.55 6.93 12.24
N SER A 49 -2.67 6.37 12.66
CA SER A 49 -3.00 6.17 14.08
C SER A 49 -2.27 4.98 14.71
N ASN A 50 -1.86 3.99 13.91
CA ASN A 50 -1.14 2.79 14.32
C ASN A 50 -0.65 2.01 13.09
N PHE A 51 0.15 0.95 13.32
CA PHE A 51 0.63 0.07 12.25
C PHE A 51 -0.48 -0.71 11.52
N ASP A 52 -1.62 -1.01 12.16
CA ASP A 52 -2.71 -1.69 11.46
C ASP A 52 -3.28 -0.81 10.33
N GLN A 53 -3.27 0.52 10.48
CA GLN A 53 -3.70 1.43 9.44
C GLN A 53 -2.77 1.39 8.22
N ILE A 54 -1.45 1.35 8.45
CA ILE A 54 -0.45 1.18 7.39
C ILE A 54 -0.71 -0.12 6.64
N GLU A 55 -0.82 -1.24 7.36
CA GLU A 55 -0.98 -2.55 6.73
C GLU A 55 -2.23 -2.64 5.86
N LYS A 56 -3.37 -2.10 6.35
CA LYS A 56 -4.61 -2.02 5.57
C LYS A 56 -4.46 -1.20 4.29
N GLU A 57 -3.59 -0.21 4.31
CA GLU A 57 -3.34 0.67 3.18
C GLU A 57 -2.36 0.07 2.17
N MET A 58 -1.40 -0.79 2.59
CA MET A 58 -0.39 -1.37 1.69
C MET A 58 -0.98 -2.06 0.45
N LEU A 59 -1.93 -2.99 0.63
CA LEU A 59 -2.53 -3.69 -0.51
C LEU A 59 -3.47 -2.79 -1.32
N ASP A 60 -4.11 -1.83 -0.66
CA ASP A 60 -4.94 -0.82 -1.33
C ASP A 60 -4.08 0.10 -2.22
N HIS A 61 -2.92 0.51 -1.73
CA HIS A 61 -1.94 1.32 -2.45
C HIS A 61 -1.44 0.62 -3.71
N LEU A 62 -1.10 -0.68 -3.62
CA LEU A 62 -0.72 -1.47 -4.78
C LEU A 62 -1.84 -1.52 -5.83
N PHE A 63 -3.10 -1.60 -5.39
CA PHE A 63 -4.24 -1.59 -6.29
C PHE A 63 -4.48 -0.21 -6.92
N ARG A 64 -4.39 0.87 -6.15
CA ARG A 64 -4.50 2.26 -6.65
C ARG A 64 -3.42 2.57 -7.68
N LYS A 65 -2.15 2.25 -7.40
CA LYS A 65 -1.07 2.35 -8.40
C LYS A 65 -1.38 1.59 -9.68
N SER A 66 -2.06 0.45 -9.58
CA SER A 66 -2.46 -0.34 -10.75
C SER A 66 -3.59 0.31 -11.54
N LEU A 67 -4.51 0.99 -10.86
CA LEU A 67 -5.57 1.79 -11.49
C LEU A 67 -4.96 2.99 -12.22
N ASP A 68 -4.03 3.70 -11.59
CA ASP A 68 -3.37 4.88 -12.16
C ASP A 68 -2.61 4.51 -13.43
N LEU A 69 -1.79 3.46 -13.38
CA LEU A 69 -1.10 2.92 -14.56
C LEU A 69 -2.07 2.46 -15.67
N THR A 70 -3.20 1.86 -15.29
CA THR A 70 -4.23 1.50 -16.29
C THR A 70 -4.83 2.74 -16.93
N ALA A 71 -5.10 3.80 -16.15
CA ALA A 71 -5.66 5.04 -16.63
C ALA A 71 -4.71 5.73 -17.63
N GLU A 72 -3.41 5.77 -17.34
CA GLU A 72 -2.39 6.28 -18.26
C GLU A 72 -2.39 5.54 -19.60
N ILE A 73 -2.53 4.20 -19.58
CA ILE A 73 -2.67 3.39 -20.80
C ILE A 73 -3.98 3.72 -21.53
N SER A 74 -5.06 3.95 -20.79
CA SER A 74 -6.40 4.24 -21.33
C SER A 74 -6.49 5.63 -21.96
N GLU A 75 -5.72 6.61 -21.51
CA GLU A 75 -5.68 7.94 -22.13
C GLU A 75 -5.07 7.91 -23.54
N SER A 76 -4.32 6.85 -23.87
CA SER A 76 -3.71 6.67 -25.19
C SER A 76 -4.65 6.11 -26.27
N GLY A 77 -5.89 5.74 -25.93
CA GLY A 77 -6.92 5.30 -26.89
C GLY A 77 -8.24 4.84 -26.24
N GLU A 78 -9.34 4.78 -26.99
CA GLU A 78 -10.62 4.28 -26.44
C GLU A 78 -10.55 2.77 -26.16
N ILE A 79 -10.26 2.40 -24.90
CA ILE A 79 -10.36 1.02 -24.43
C ILE A 79 -11.75 0.72 -23.87
N SER A 80 -12.25 -0.48 -24.12
CA SER A 80 -13.52 -0.93 -23.55
C SER A 80 -13.43 -1.15 -22.04
N ALA A 81 -14.58 -1.13 -21.35
CA ALA A 81 -14.65 -1.45 -19.92
C ALA A 81 -14.04 -2.83 -19.59
N LYS A 82 -14.16 -3.80 -20.50
CA LYS A 82 -13.56 -5.13 -20.38
C LYS A 82 -12.04 -5.08 -20.42
N GLU A 83 -11.47 -4.32 -21.35
CA GLU A 83 -10.02 -4.17 -21.48
C GLU A 83 -9.43 -3.42 -20.28
N ARG A 84 -10.09 -2.37 -19.82
CA ARG A 84 -9.72 -1.67 -18.59
C ARG A 84 -9.65 -2.62 -17.41
N LEU A 85 -10.66 -3.46 -17.23
CA LEU A 85 -10.71 -4.46 -16.16
C LEU A 85 -9.55 -5.46 -16.24
N LEU A 86 -9.28 -6.00 -17.43
CA LEU A 86 -8.21 -6.96 -17.65
C LEU A 86 -6.83 -6.34 -17.40
N ASN A 87 -6.59 -5.13 -17.92
CA ASN A 87 -5.33 -4.42 -17.72
C ASN A 87 -5.10 -4.10 -16.25
N THR A 88 -6.12 -3.62 -15.54
CA THR A 88 -6.04 -3.36 -14.10
C THR A 88 -5.65 -4.61 -13.31
N TYR A 89 -6.32 -5.75 -13.55
CA TYR A 89 -5.97 -6.97 -12.83
C TYR A 89 -4.59 -7.50 -13.20
N PHE A 90 -4.21 -7.43 -14.47
CA PHE A 90 -2.88 -7.83 -14.91
C PHE A 90 -1.80 -7.02 -14.17
N ILE A 91 -1.88 -5.68 -14.22
CA ILE A 91 -0.93 -4.80 -13.54
C ILE A 91 -0.95 -5.02 -12.03
N PHE A 92 -2.13 -5.22 -11.44
CA PHE A 92 -2.25 -5.48 -10.01
C PHE A 92 -1.57 -6.79 -9.59
N PHE A 93 -1.77 -7.88 -10.32
CA PHE A 93 -1.11 -9.14 -10.01
C PHE A 93 0.40 -9.10 -10.26
N GLU A 94 0.87 -8.36 -11.27
CA GLU A 94 2.30 -8.09 -11.45
C GLU A 94 2.87 -7.31 -10.26
N ASN A 95 2.19 -6.25 -9.80
CA ASN A 95 2.58 -5.48 -8.61
C ASN A 95 2.62 -6.34 -7.34
N LEU A 96 1.63 -7.22 -7.13
CA LEU A 96 1.65 -8.17 -6.02
C LEU A 96 2.81 -9.17 -6.13
N THR A 97 3.14 -9.60 -7.35
CA THR A 97 4.21 -10.57 -7.62
C THR A 97 5.58 -9.95 -7.37
N MET A 98 5.81 -8.71 -7.82
CA MET A 98 7.03 -7.96 -7.52
C MET A 98 7.22 -7.75 -6.00
N ASN A 99 6.11 -7.58 -5.26
CA ASN A 99 6.11 -7.40 -3.81
C ASN A 99 5.73 -8.68 -3.04
N ARG A 100 5.97 -9.86 -3.61
CA ARG A 100 5.42 -11.14 -3.10
C ARG A 100 5.71 -11.38 -1.61
N SER A 101 6.94 -11.16 -1.17
CA SER A 101 7.31 -11.39 0.24
C SER A 101 6.52 -10.48 1.17
N LEU A 102 6.43 -9.20 0.84
CA LEU A 102 5.67 -8.21 1.60
C LEU A 102 4.18 -8.58 1.65
N VAL A 103 3.59 -8.93 0.50
CA VAL A 103 2.17 -9.34 0.41
C VAL A 103 1.90 -10.56 1.31
N LEU A 104 2.75 -11.59 1.26
CA LEU A 104 2.59 -12.79 2.08
C LEU A 104 2.72 -12.49 3.58
N MET A 105 3.60 -11.56 3.94
CA MET A 105 3.78 -11.13 5.32
C MET A 105 2.56 -10.36 5.84
N LEU A 106 2.02 -9.45 5.04
CA LEU A 106 0.85 -8.66 5.40
C LEU A 106 -0.41 -9.52 5.54
N LEU A 107 -0.63 -10.47 4.62
CA LEU A 107 -1.78 -11.38 4.70
C LEU A 107 -1.74 -12.26 5.97
N GLY A 108 -0.55 -12.48 6.52
CA GLY A 108 -0.33 -13.29 7.71
C GLY A 108 -0.71 -14.76 7.49
N LYS A 109 -0.54 -15.58 8.54
CA LYS A 109 -0.96 -16.98 8.53
C LYS A 109 -2.44 -17.14 8.91
N GLU A 110 -2.94 -16.21 9.72
CA GLU A 110 -4.29 -16.26 10.26
C GLU A 110 -5.29 -15.55 9.33
N LYS A 111 -6.39 -16.24 9.01
CA LYS A 111 -7.43 -15.70 8.11
C LYS A 111 -7.97 -14.35 8.57
N ILE A 112 -8.08 -14.12 9.89
CA ILE A 112 -8.58 -12.88 10.46
C ILE A 112 -7.65 -11.70 10.12
N GLN A 113 -6.35 -11.92 10.13
CA GLN A 113 -5.36 -10.89 9.79
C GLN A 113 -5.47 -10.52 8.31
N GLY A 114 -5.52 -11.52 7.43
CA GLY A 114 -5.73 -11.29 6.00
C GLY A 114 -7.03 -10.53 5.71
N ILE A 115 -8.14 -10.88 6.36
CA ILE A 115 -9.42 -10.16 6.18
C ILE A 115 -9.29 -8.68 6.58
N LYS A 116 -8.56 -8.37 7.66
CA LYS A 116 -8.37 -6.97 8.10
C LYS A 116 -7.60 -6.16 7.06
N VAL A 117 -6.49 -6.70 6.57
CA VAL A 117 -5.63 -6.03 5.59
C VAL A 117 -6.37 -5.78 4.26
N LEU A 118 -7.28 -6.68 3.89
CA LEU A 118 -8.07 -6.55 2.66
C LEU A 118 -9.25 -5.56 2.75
N GLN A 119 -9.50 -4.93 3.92
CA GLN A 119 -10.66 -4.06 4.12
C GLN A 119 -10.66 -2.85 3.16
N ASN A 120 -9.59 -2.07 3.14
CA ASN A 120 -9.51 -0.87 2.29
C ASN A 120 -9.52 -1.26 0.81
N LEU A 121 -8.74 -2.28 0.44
CA LEU A 121 -8.72 -2.82 -0.92
C LEU A 121 -10.13 -3.20 -1.41
N ARG A 122 -10.94 -3.85 -0.56
CA ARG A 122 -12.32 -4.22 -0.91
C ARG A 122 -13.19 -3.00 -1.19
N GLU A 123 -13.00 -1.91 -0.46
CA GLU A 123 -13.76 -0.67 -0.65
C GLU A 123 -13.37 0.02 -1.97
N THR A 124 -12.07 0.16 -2.23
CA THR A 124 -11.56 0.73 -3.49
C THR A 124 -11.96 -0.13 -4.69
N HIS A 125 -11.87 -1.46 -4.58
CA HIS A 125 -12.34 -2.38 -5.61
C HIS A 125 -13.84 -2.20 -5.91
N ARG A 126 -14.68 -2.07 -4.88
CA ARG A 126 -16.12 -1.81 -5.06
C ARG A 126 -16.39 -0.49 -5.76
N GLN A 127 -15.61 0.55 -5.46
CA GLN A 127 -15.73 1.84 -6.14
C GLN A 127 -15.32 1.72 -7.61
N PHE A 128 -14.20 1.06 -7.89
CA PHE A 128 -13.76 0.76 -9.24
C PHE A 128 -14.82 0.00 -10.05
N MET A 129 -15.43 -1.04 -9.48
CA MET A 129 -16.49 -1.82 -10.16
C MET A 129 -17.79 -1.04 -10.40
N LYS A 130 -18.08 0.01 -9.61
CA LYS A 130 -19.23 0.90 -9.85
C LYS A 130 -18.98 1.90 -10.98
N ASN A 131 -17.70 2.24 -11.20
CA ASN A 131 -17.24 3.25 -12.15
C ASN A 131 -16.59 2.63 -13.39
N SER A 132 -16.77 1.32 -13.61
CA SER A 132 -16.27 0.56 -14.77
C SER A 132 -17.46 0.06 -15.59
#